data_AF-A0A409XWN8-F1
#
_entry.id   AF-A0A409XWN8-F1
#
_cell.length_a   1.000
_cell.length_b   1.000
_cell.length_c   1.000
_cell.angle_alpha   90.00
_cell.angle_beta   90.00
_cell.angle_gamma   90.00
#
_symmetry.space_group_name_H-M   'P 1'
#
loop_
_entity.id
_entity.type
_entity.pdbx_description
1 polymer ?
#
loop_
_entity_poly.entity_id
_entity_poly.type
_entity_poly.pdbx_seq_one_letter_code
_entity_poly.pdbx_strand_id
1 'polypeptide(L)'
;MTPITLPQLSSQRYVKLPPAPSDPPSSADIVSAKVFQSEVMAHYCSDDHLARKEVTEEDVYQATMYNAKIMAQIDPTNGEIEPAWFTRAMDNLKDDMAEVKRDMADIKCDIAEVKRDIKDIKVSQGKTQHVAAIASSPDF
;
A
#
# COMPACT_ATOMS: atom_id res chain seq x y z
N MET A 1 5.88 -2.40 5.90
CA MET A 1 7.26 -2.01 5.58
C MET A 1 8.14 -2.29 6.79
N THR A 2 9.37 -2.72 6.54
CA THR A 2 10.38 -2.90 7.60
C THR A 2 11.01 -1.55 7.94
N PRO A 3 11.06 -1.14 9.21
CA PRO A 3 11.71 0.10 9.61
C PRO A 3 13.19 0.09 9.19
N ILE A 4 13.66 1.18 8.58
CA ILE A 4 15.07 1.33 8.22
C ILE A 4 15.84 1.63 9.51
N THR A 5 16.66 0.69 9.94
CA THR A 5 17.53 0.86 11.11
C THR A 5 18.82 1.56 10.73
N LEU A 6 19.38 2.32 11.68
CA LEU A 6 20.69 2.94 11.51
C LEU A 6 21.78 1.88 11.25
N PRO A 7 22.73 2.17 10.34
CA PRO A 7 23.83 1.27 10.05
C PRO A 7 24.72 1.12 11.28
N GLN A 8 25.28 -0.07 11.46
CA GLN A 8 26.28 -0.31 12.50
C GLN A 8 27.66 -0.07 11.91
N LEU A 9 28.49 0.69 12.62
CA LEU A 9 29.86 0.96 12.25
C LEU A 9 30.81 0.32 13.25
N SER A 10 31.94 -0.17 12.74
CA SER A 10 33.06 -0.70 13.53
C SER A 10 33.68 0.39 14.43
N SER A 11 33.61 1.65 13.98
CA SER A 11 34.05 2.82 14.75
C SER A 11 33.29 4.09 14.31
N GLN A 12 32.86 4.91 15.28
CA GLN A 12 32.24 6.22 15.03
C GLN A 12 33.21 7.40 15.26
N ARG A 13 34.51 7.11 15.38
CA ARG A 13 35.52 8.13 15.71
C ARG A 13 35.67 9.19 14.61
N TYR A 14 35.48 8.79 13.35
CA TYR A 14 35.72 9.63 12.17
C TYR A 14 34.48 9.83 11.31
N VAL A 15 33.62 8.82 11.22
CA VAL A 15 32.33 8.92 10.54
C VAL A 15 31.22 8.95 11.57
N LYS A 16 30.36 9.96 11.48
CA LYS A 16 29.16 10.06 12.32
C LYS A 16 28.01 9.32 11.67
N LEU A 17 27.18 8.68 12.49
CA LEU A 17 25.94 8.10 11.97
C LEU A 17 25.01 9.21 11.44
N PRO A 18 24.25 8.91 10.36
CA PRO A 18 23.20 9.81 9.91
C PRO A 18 22.09 9.89 10.97
N PRO A 19 21.26 10.94 10.94
CA PRO A 19 20.06 10.99 11.77
C PRO A 19 19.15 9.79 11.50
N ALA A 20 18.34 9.43 12.50
CA ALA A 20 17.33 8.40 12.33
C ALA A 20 16.40 8.80 11.17
N PRO A 21 16.21 7.94 10.16
CA PRO A 21 15.41 8.28 9.01
C PRO A 21 13.95 8.48 9.40
N SER A 22 13.27 9.39 8.73
CA SER A 22 11.83 9.60 8.89
C SER A 22 11.05 8.36 8.42
N ASP A 23 9.82 8.19 8.93
CA ASP A 23 8.88 7.17 8.46
C ASP A 23 7.62 7.85 7.88
N PRO A 24 7.49 7.95 6.54
CA PRO A 24 8.42 7.47 5.50
C PRO A 24 9.66 8.36 5.33
N PRO A 25 10.71 7.87 4.63
CA PRO A 25 11.90 8.67 4.35
C PRO A 25 11.55 9.98 3.64
N SER A 26 12.28 11.03 3.97
CA SER A 26 12.21 12.33 3.33
C SER A 26 13.37 12.53 2.35
N SER A 27 13.31 13.59 1.55
CA SER A 27 14.45 14.00 0.72
C SER A 27 15.71 14.30 1.55
N ALA A 28 15.55 14.78 2.79
CA ALA A 28 16.65 14.96 3.71
C ALA A 28 17.28 13.63 4.16
N ASP A 29 16.48 12.58 4.30
CA ASP A 29 16.98 11.23 4.64
C ASP A 29 17.78 10.63 3.48
N ILE A 30 17.35 10.88 2.23
CA ILE A 30 18.10 10.49 1.02
C ILE A 30 19.47 11.16 0.99
N VAL A 31 19.50 12.49 1.16
CA VAL A 31 20.76 13.25 1.15
C VAL A 31 21.66 12.79 2.30
N SER A 32 21.11 12.63 3.50
CA SER A 32 21.86 12.17 4.68
C SER A 32 22.46 10.77 4.45
N ALA A 33 21.71 9.84 3.87
CA ALA A 33 22.20 8.51 3.55
C ALA A 33 23.31 8.53 2.49
N LYS A 34 23.20 9.44 1.49
CA LYS A 34 24.20 9.54 0.43
C LYS A 34 25.50 10.18 0.92
N VAL A 35 25.40 11.24 1.72
CA VAL A 35 26.54 11.89 2.36
C VAL A 35 27.25 10.89 3.27
N PHE A 36 26.50 10.17 4.11
CA PHE A 36 27.04 9.13 4.97
C PHE A 36 27.81 8.06 4.18
N GLN A 37 27.23 7.52 3.11
CA GLN A 37 27.92 6.55 2.24
C GLN A 37 29.22 7.12 1.67
N SER A 38 29.19 8.38 1.23
CA SER A 38 30.37 9.06 0.67
C SER A 38 31.46 9.28 1.72
N GLU A 39 31.11 9.63 2.95
CA GLU A 39 32.05 9.81 4.05
C GLU A 39 32.72 8.48 4.43
N VAL A 40 31.95 7.41 4.57
CA VAL A 40 32.48 6.06 4.85
C VAL A 40 33.47 5.63 3.76
N MET A 41 33.10 5.82 2.49
CA MET A 41 33.98 5.47 1.36
C MET A 41 35.23 6.35 1.32
N ALA A 42 35.11 7.65 1.58
CA ALA A 42 36.25 8.56 1.58
C ALA A 42 37.27 8.20 2.68
N HIS A 43 36.79 7.81 3.86
CA HIS A 43 37.66 7.33 4.92
C HIS A 43 38.28 5.97 4.59
N TYR A 44 37.52 5.03 4.02
CA TYR A 44 38.04 3.73 3.60
C TYR A 44 39.16 3.84 2.55
N CYS A 45 39.01 4.75 1.58
CA CYS A 45 39.99 4.95 0.52
C CYS A 45 41.18 5.85 0.91
N SER A 46 41.24 6.34 2.16
CA SER A 46 42.32 7.20 2.63
C SER A 46 43.60 6.40 2.94
N ASP A 47 44.76 6.94 2.60
CA ASP A 47 46.07 6.35 2.95
C ASP A 47 46.24 6.11 4.46
N ASP A 48 45.64 6.97 5.29
CA ASP A 48 45.66 6.85 6.75
C ASP A 48 44.84 5.64 7.25
N HIS A 49 43.78 5.30 6.52
CA HIS A 49 42.96 4.13 6.82
C HIS A 49 43.71 2.82 6.51
N LEU A 50 44.44 2.74 5.40
CA LEU A 50 45.27 1.58 5.07
C LEU A 50 46.30 1.27 6.19
N ALA A 51 46.75 2.30 6.90
CA ALA A 51 47.66 2.17 8.03
C ALA A 51 46.97 1.73 9.34
N ARG A 52 45.73 2.16 9.60
CA ARG A 52 45.04 1.95 10.91
C ARG A 52 43.89 0.94 10.90
N LYS A 53 43.34 0.60 9.73
CA LYS A 53 42.18 -0.30 9.53
C LYS A 53 40.93 0.06 10.35
N GLU A 54 40.66 1.35 10.56
CA GLU A 54 39.58 1.82 11.46
C GLU A 54 38.16 1.80 10.83
N VAL A 55 38.03 1.87 9.50
CA VAL A 55 36.78 1.74 8.73
C VAL A 55 36.83 0.46 7.91
N THR A 56 36.07 -0.56 8.25
CA THR A 56 36.21 -1.86 7.59
C THR A 56 35.46 -1.94 6.26
N GLU A 57 35.75 -2.97 5.46
CA GLU A 57 34.93 -3.30 4.28
C GLU A 57 33.45 -3.55 4.67
N GLU A 58 33.22 -4.08 5.86
CA GLU A 58 31.87 -4.24 6.41
C GLU A 58 31.18 -2.88 6.63
N ASP A 59 31.90 -1.85 7.10
CA ASP A 59 31.33 -0.51 7.26
C ASP A 59 30.89 0.08 5.91
N VAL A 60 31.70 -0.14 4.87
CA VAL A 60 31.38 0.27 3.49
C VAL A 60 30.14 -0.48 2.98
N TYR A 61 30.06 -1.79 3.26
CA TYR A 61 28.90 -2.61 2.92
C TYR A 61 27.64 -2.11 3.64
N GLN A 62 27.71 -1.89 4.96
CA GLN A 62 26.59 -1.39 5.77
C GLN A 62 26.11 -0.01 5.29
N ALA A 63 27.03 0.90 4.98
CA ALA A 63 26.68 2.22 4.46
C ALA A 63 26.01 2.15 3.06
N THR A 64 26.50 1.25 2.22
CA THR A 64 25.92 1.01 0.89
C THR A 64 24.52 0.39 1.00
N MET A 65 24.35 -0.60 1.87
CA MET A 65 23.05 -1.24 2.12
C MET A 65 22.06 -0.27 2.75
N TYR A 66 22.51 0.60 3.65
CA TYR A 66 21.67 1.65 4.25
C TYR A 66 21.16 2.62 3.17
N ASN A 67 22.05 3.13 2.31
CA ASN A 67 21.65 4.00 1.20
C ASN A 67 20.70 3.27 0.24
N ALA A 68 20.99 2.01 -0.13
CA ALA A 68 20.13 1.22 -1.01
C ALA A 68 18.73 1.00 -0.42
N LYS A 69 18.61 0.75 0.90
CA LYS A 69 17.32 0.61 1.58
C LYS A 69 16.49 1.89 1.56
N ILE A 70 17.13 3.05 1.74
CA ILE A 70 16.46 4.37 1.64
C ILE A 70 15.99 4.59 0.20
N MET A 71 16.88 4.36 -0.79
CA MET A 71 16.56 4.57 -2.21
C MET A 71 15.49 3.61 -2.74
N ALA A 72 15.42 2.38 -2.22
CA ALA A 72 14.39 1.41 -2.57
C ALA A 72 12.97 1.80 -2.11
N GLN A 73 12.84 2.81 -1.25
CA GLN A 73 11.55 3.37 -0.84
C GLN A 73 11.12 4.57 -1.69
N ILE A 74 11.93 5.00 -2.66
CA ILE A 74 11.57 6.05 -3.62
C ILE A 74 10.83 5.42 -4.79
N ASP A 75 9.70 6.01 -5.20
CA ASP A 75 9.02 5.60 -6.42
C ASP A 75 9.87 6.02 -7.65
N PRO A 76 10.29 5.06 -8.50
CA PRO A 76 11.17 5.33 -9.64
C PRO A 76 10.50 6.12 -10.77
N THR A 77 9.19 6.33 -10.73
CA THR A 77 8.38 6.86 -11.84
C THR A 77 8.12 8.36 -11.75
N ASN A 78 8.00 8.90 -10.53
CA ASN A 78 7.75 10.32 -10.27
C ASN A 78 8.84 10.96 -9.38
N GLY A 79 9.74 10.16 -8.78
CA GLY A 79 10.76 10.66 -7.86
C GLY A 79 10.18 11.16 -6.53
N GLU A 80 8.91 10.88 -6.27
CA GLU A 80 8.23 11.18 -5.01
C GLU A 80 8.40 10.01 -4.04
N ILE A 81 8.54 10.33 -2.75
CA ILE A 81 8.63 9.30 -1.71
C ILE A 81 7.20 8.99 -1.28
N GLU A 82 6.58 8.01 -1.92
CA GLU A 82 5.26 7.55 -1.48
C GLU A 82 5.37 6.85 -0.12
N PRO A 83 4.59 7.26 0.89
CA PRO A 83 4.65 6.64 2.20
C PRO A 83 4.31 5.15 2.17
N ALA A 84 4.94 4.37 3.05
CA ALA A 84 4.61 2.96 3.32
C ALA A 84 3.11 2.66 3.43
N TRP A 85 2.41 3.56 4.11
CA TRP A 85 0.99 3.44 4.40
C TRP A 85 0.13 3.74 3.17
N PHE A 86 0.65 4.50 2.20
CA PHE A 86 -0.07 4.87 0.98
C PHE A 86 -0.27 3.66 0.07
N THR A 87 0.75 2.83 -0.16
CA THR A 87 0.59 1.57 -0.90
C THR A 87 -0.44 0.66 -0.24
N ARG A 88 -0.37 0.52 1.10
CA ARG A 88 -1.35 -0.28 1.86
C ARG A 88 -2.75 0.31 1.78
N ALA A 89 -2.89 1.63 1.86
CA ALA A 89 -4.18 2.30 1.71
C ALA A 89 -4.75 2.09 0.30
N MET A 90 -3.90 2.12 -0.73
CA MET A 90 -4.30 1.83 -2.11
C MET A 90 -4.72 0.37 -2.30
N ASP A 91 -4.03 -0.59 -1.68
CA ASP A 91 -4.42 -2.00 -1.76
C ASP A 91 -5.74 -2.26 -1.03
N ASN A 92 -5.91 -1.71 0.18
CA ASN A 92 -7.19 -1.76 0.89
C ASN A 92 -8.32 -1.14 0.03
N LEU A 93 -8.07 0.00 -0.60
CA LEU A 93 -9.07 0.67 -1.44
C LEU A 93 -9.43 -0.16 -2.68
N LYS A 94 -8.47 -0.89 -3.26
CA LYS A 94 -8.74 -1.84 -4.35
C LYS A 94 -9.60 -3.00 -3.88
N ASP A 95 -9.33 -3.54 -2.69
CA ASP A 95 -10.09 -4.64 -2.09
C ASP A 95 -11.52 -4.20 -1.77
N ASP A 96 -11.69 -3.04 -1.13
CA ASP A 96 -12.99 -2.42 -0.85
C ASP A 96 -13.77 -2.20 -2.16
N MET A 97 -13.11 -1.72 -3.22
CA MET A 97 -13.74 -1.54 -4.53
C MET A 97 -14.12 -2.87 -5.20
N ALA A 98 -13.36 -3.94 -4.96
CA ALA A 98 -13.71 -5.28 -5.43
C ALA A 98 -14.92 -5.84 -4.67
N GLU A 99 -15.05 -5.56 -3.38
CA GLU A 99 -16.20 -5.92 -2.56
C GLU A 99 -17.46 -5.18 -3.01
N VAL A 100 -17.41 -3.86 -3.15
CA VAL A 100 -18.53 -3.05 -3.66
C VAL A 100 -19.02 -3.54 -5.04
N LYS A 101 -18.11 -4.02 -5.90
CA LYS A 101 -18.49 -4.61 -7.20
C LYS A 101 -19.25 -5.92 -7.05
N ARG A 102 -18.90 -6.77 -6.08
CA ARG A 102 -19.63 -8.01 -5.78
C ARG A 102 -21.00 -7.70 -5.23
N ASP A 103 -21.09 -6.82 -4.24
CA ASP A 103 -22.36 -6.41 -3.63
C ASP A 103 -23.30 -5.81 -4.68
N MET A 104 -22.78 -5.00 -5.61
CA MET A 104 -23.56 -4.45 -6.73
C MET A 104 -24.07 -5.52 -7.70
N ALA A 105 -23.34 -6.63 -7.87
CA ALA A 105 -23.79 -7.76 -8.70
C ALA A 105 -24.92 -8.52 -7.99
N ASP A 106 -24.79 -8.75 -6.69
CA ASP A 106 -25.81 -9.43 -5.88
C ASP A 106 -27.10 -8.60 -5.81
N ILE A 107 -27.00 -7.30 -5.55
CA ILE A 107 -28.15 -6.37 -5.58
C ILE A 107 -28.87 -6.41 -6.94
N LYS A 108 -28.14 -6.53 -8.05
CA LYS A 108 -28.77 -6.65 -9.38
C LYS A 108 -29.54 -7.95 -9.53
N CYS A 109 -29.02 -9.06 -9.01
CA CYS A 109 -29.72 -10.35 -8.98
C CYS A 109 -31.00 -10.25 -8.15
N ASP A 110 -30.91 -9.70 -6.94
CA ASP A 110 -32.06 -9.52 -6.04
C ASP A 110 -33.14 -8.65 -6.68
N ILE A 111 -32.77 -7.54 -7.33
CA ILE A 111 -33.72 -6.69 -8.06
C ILE A 111 -34.39 -7.45 -9.22
N ALA A 112 -33.67 -8.34 -9.90
CA ALA A 112 -34.24 -9.16 -10.97
C ALA A 112 -35.24 -10.20 -10.43
N GLU A 113 -34.98 -10.75 -9.24
CA GLU A 113 -35.90 -11.64 -8.54
C GLU A 113 -37.15 -10.90 -8.06
N VAL A 114 -37.01 -9.77 -7.36
CA VAL A 114 -38.13 -8.92 -6.95
C VAL A 114 -39.01 -8.52 -8.14
N LYS A 115 -38.41 -8.23 -9.30
CA LYS A 115 -39.16 -7.93 -10.53
C LYS A 115 -39.96 -9.13 -11.04
N ARG A 116 -39.47 -10.36 -10.86
CA ARG A 116 -40.23 -11.58 -11.20
C ARG A 116 -41.39 -11.78 -10.24
N ASP A 117 -41.14 -11.67 -8.94
CA ASP A 117 -42.17 -11.83 -7.92
C ASP A 117 -43.31 -10.83 -8.10
N ILE A 118 -43.01 -9.57 -8.41
CA ILE A 118 -44.02 -8.55 -8.70
C ILE A 118 -44.88 -8.93 -9.92
N LYS A 119 -44.30 -9.54 -10.95
CA LYS A 119 -45.07 -10.01 -12.13
C LYS A 119 -46.00 -11.14 -11.74
N ASP A 120 -45.51 -12.11 -10.98
CA ASP A 120 -46.31 -13.26 -10.56
C ASP A 120 -47.45 -12.85 -9.62
N ILE A 121 -47.20 -11.93 -8.69
CA ILE A 121 -48.24 -11.33 -7.85
C ILE A 121 -49.31 -10.67 -8.72
N LYS A 122 -48.93 -9.85 -9.71
CA LYS A 122 -49.90 -9.22 -10.61
C LYS A 122 -50.75 -10.24 -11.38
N VAL A 123 -50.14 -11.32 -11.86
CA VAL A 123 -50.88 -12.41 -12.53
C VAL A 123 -51.85 -13.08 -11.57
N SER A 124 -51.43 -13.36 -10.33
CA SER A 124 -52.28 -13.99 -9.31
C SER A 124 -53.47 -13.09 -8.94
N GLN A 125 -53.23 -11.79 -8.71
CA GLN A 125 -54.27 -10.83 -8.39
C GLN A 125 -55.29 -10.69 -9.51
N GLY A 126 -54.85 -10.66 -10.78
CA GLY A 126 -55.75 -10.64 -11.93
C GLY A 126 -56.65 -11.87 -12.00
N LYS A 127 -56.12 -13.07 -11.70
CA LYS A 127 -56.92 -14.29 -11.62
C LYS A 127 -57.96 -14.21 -10.50
N THR A 128 -57.57 -13.76 -9.29
CA THR A 128 -58.49 -13.62 -8.16
C THR A 128 -59.61 -12.61 -8.44
N GLN A 129 -59.29 -11.47 -9.07
CA GLN A 129 -60.28 -10.47 -9.47
C GLN A 129 -61.28 -11.01 -10.49
N HIS A 130 -60.82 -11.79 -11.47
CA HIS A 130 -61.69 -12.43 -12.46
C HIS A 130 -62.66 -13.42 -11.79
N VAL A 131 -62.18 -14.24 -10.85
CA VAL A 131 -63.04 -15.18 -10.11
C VAL A 131 -64.07 -14.44 -9.24
N ALA A 132 -63.66 -13.36 -8.56
CA ALA A 132 -64.56 -12.54 -7.76
C ALA A 132 -65.66 -11.86 -8.61
N ALA A 133 -65.33 -11.42 -9.82
CA ALA A 133 -66.30 -10.83 -10.75
C ALA A 133 -67.37 -11.82 -11.21
N ILE A 134 -67.00 -13.09 -11.47
CA ILE A 134 -67.95 -14.15 -11.79
C ILE A 134 -68.87 -14.42 -10.60
N ALA A 135 -68.31 -14.53 -9.40
CA ALA A 135 -69.09 -14.82 -8.19
C ALA A 135 -70.03 -13.69 -7.76
N SER A 136 -69.78 -12.45 -8.20
CA SER A 136 -70.59 -11.27 -7.86
C SER A 136 -71.63 -10.92 -8.94
N SER A 137 -71.68 -11.67 -10.06
CA SER A 137 -72.67 -11.44 -11.13
C SER A 137 -74.03 -12.05 -10.76
N PRO A 138 -75.15 -11.34 -10.97
CA PRO A 138 -76.47 -11.69 -10.42
C PRO A 138 -77.21 -12.87 -11.11
N ASP A 139 -76.61 -13.54 -12.09
CA ASP A 139 -77.25 -14.61 -12.87
C ASP A 139 -76.98 -16.05 -12.34
N PHE A 140 -76.63 -16.17 -11.05
CA PHE A 140 -76.63 -17.42 -10.27
C PHE A 140 -77.52 -17.31 -9.03
#